data_AF-A0A7C8YKA7-F1
#
_entry.id   AF-A0A7C8YKA7-F1
#
_cell.length_a   1.000
_cell.length_b   1.000
_cell.length_c   1.000
_cell.angle_alpha   90.00
_cell.angle_beta   90.00
_cell.angle_gamma   90.00
#
_symmetry.space_group_name_H-M   'P 1'
#
loop_
_entity.id
_entity.type
_entity.pdbx_description
1 polymer ?
#
loop_
_entity_poly.entity_id
_entity_poly.type
_entity_poly.pdbx_seq_one_letter_code
_entity_poly.pdbx_strand_id
1 'polypeptide(L)'
;MEMGCCGCFGFSRRFKVTTNSRFAMGSLASRLSQQHLLGYDDFYDVVATDIIPGSECETPSSVKRSEEVLRLRLQSGLICRQHEVKETNRLVRSEDENGNKKINEYVRVCKIGAGSYGKVVLYESSLDGKNYAIKAFHKSHLLKQRVSSSETAMMDVLREVLIMKTLSHPNIVNLIEVIDDPNTDNFYMVLEYIEGKWDCEGSGPSGGVGEATARKYLRDIVSGLIYLHAHNIVHLDIKPQNLLVSRDGNVKIADFSVSQAFEGDNDELRRSPGTPVITAPECCLGLTYQGKAADTWAVGITLYYMVMGCFPFMGETLQDQYDKIVNDPLRLPDDLNPQLRNLLEGLLCKGE
;
A
#
# COMPACT_ATOMS: atom_id res chain seq x y z
N MET A 1 38.23 -13.22 -0.99
CA MET A 1 37.96 -11.83 -1.40
C MET A 1 36.53 -11.55 -0.98
N GLU A 2 36.37 -10.86 0.13
CA GLU A 2 35.07 -10.56 0.75
C GLU A 2 34.33 -9.50 -0.07
N MET A 3 33.17 -9.86 -0.62
CA MET A 3 32.21 -8.92 -1.21
C MET A 3 31.26 -8.48 -0.11
N GLY A 4 31.38 -7.22 0.30
CA GLY A 4 30.55 -6.62 1.34
C GLY A 4 29.11 -6.41 0.89
N CYS A 5 28.17 -6.83 1.73
CA CYS A 5 26.74 -6.52 1.59
C CYS A 5 26.49 -5.02 1.81
N CYS A 6 26.33 -4.27 0.72
CA CYS A 6 25.74 -2.93 0.74
C CYS A 6 24.23 -3.05 1.03
N GLY A 7 23.78 -2.35 2.07
CA GLY A 7 22.37 -2.32 2.47
C GLY A 7 21.56 -1.45 1.51
N CYS A 8 20.55 -2.06 0.88
CA CYS A 8 19.71 -1.43 -0.13
C CYS A 8 18.23 -1.49 0.26
N PHE A 9 17.86 -0.80 1.34
CA PHE A 9 16.52 -0.27 1.58
C PHE A 9 16.68 1.00 2.43
N GLY A 10 15.88 2.04 2.16
CA GLY A 10 15.85 3.29 2.91
C GLY A 10 15.28 3.15 4.33
N PHE A 11 15.80 2.20 5.11
CA PHE A 11 15.54 2.10 6.55
C PHE A 11 16.83 2.46 7.29
N SER A 12 16.78 3.53 8.09
CA SER A 12 17.89 3.98 8.93
C SER A 12 18.38 2.85 9.84
N ARG A 13 19.67 2.51 9.74
CA ARG A 13 20.37 1.66 10.73
C ARG A 13 20.33 2.35 12.10
N ARG A 14 19.73 1.74 13.13
CA ARG A 14 19.89 2.17 14.52
C ARG A 14 21.33 1.90 14.99
N PHE A 15 22.15 2.94 15.12
CA PHE A 15 23.35 2.88 15.95
C PHE A 15 22.95 3.02 17.42
N LYS A 16 23.35 2.06 18.27
CA LYS A 16 23.30 2.22 19.73
C LYS A 16 24.36 3.26 20.11
N VAL A 17 23.94 4.46 20.51
CA VAL A 17 24.81 5.43 21.18
C VAL A 17 24.67 5.21 22.68
N THR A 18 25.72 4.67 23.29
CA THR A 18 25.95 4.70 24.74
C THR A 18 26.19 6.15 25.16
N THR A 19 25.40 6.62 26.13
CA THR A 19 25.51 7.96 26.70
C THR A 19 26.79 8.08 27.52
N ASN A 20 27.64 9.06 27.18
CA ASN A 20 28.58 9.64 28.13
C ASN A 20 28.58 11.17 27.95
N SER A 21 28.44 11.87 29.06
CA SER A 21 28.24 13.31 29.18
C SER A 21 29.48 14.13 28.80
N ARG A 22 29.28 15.26 28.10
CA ARG A 22 29.67 16.65 28.48
C ARG A 22 29.86 17.55 27.23
N PHE A 23 29.13 18.66 27.22
CA PHE A 23 29.39 19.99 26.60
C PHE A 23 30.13 20.11 25.25
N ALA A 24 29.44 20.64 24.23
CA ALA A 24 29.76 21.93 23.59
C ALA A 24 28.65 22.33 22.58
N MET A 25 28.10 23.54 22.74
CA MET A 25 27.11 24.16 21.86
C MET A 25 27.79 24.77 20.62
N GLY A 26 27.20 24.56 19.43
CA GLY A 26 27.56 25.32 18.23
C GLY A 26 27.03 24.74 16.91
N SER A 27 25.89 25.26 16.43
CA SER A 27 25.54 25.37 14.99
C SER A 27 25.40 24.09 14.13
N LEU A 28 24.61 23.09 14.55
CA LEU A 28 24.24 21.94 13.68
C LEU A 28 22.78 21.47 13.83
N ALA A 29 21.91 22.26 14.47
CA ALA A 29 20.58 21.83 14.92
C ALA A 29 19.44 21.90 13.88
N SER A 30 19.69 22.11 12.58
CA SER A 30 18.63 22.14 11.56
C SER A 30 18.68 20.99 10.53
N ARG A 31 19.63 20.06 10.64
CA ARG A 31 19.86 19.02 9.60
C ARG A 31 19.51 17.58 10.02
N LEU A 32 18.98 17.36 11.23
CA LEU A 32 18.74 16.01 11.76
C LEU A 32 17.27 15.71 12.13
N SER A 33 16.33 16.64 11.97
CA SER A 33 14.93 16.40 12.36
C SER A 33 14.04 15.79 11.27
N GLN A 34 14.38 15.90 9.99
CA GLN A 34 13.49 15.45 8.90
C GLN A 34 13.76 14.04 8.36
N GLN A 35 14.99 13.51 8.47
CA GLN A 35 15.29 12.13 8.04
C GLN A 35 14.77 11.05 9.00
N HIS A 36 14.22 11.43 10.16
CA HIS A 36 13.58 10.50 11.11
C HIS A 36 12.06 10.37 10.96
N LEU A 37 11.42 11.16 10.08
CA LEU A 37 9.97 11.14 9.89
C LEU A 37 9.46 10.04 8.95
N LEU A 38 10.35 9.29 8.28
CA LEU A 38 9.99 8.12 7.46
C LEU A 38 9.77 6.84 8.29
N GLY A 39 9.65 6.96 9.62
CA GLY A 39 9.46 5.85 10.56
C GLY A 39 8.19 5.96 11.43
N TYR A 40 7.20 6.75 11.02
CA TYR A 40 5.91 6.83 11.70
C TYR A 40 4.94 5.70 11.27
N ASP A 41 5.41 4.45 11.31
CA ASP A 41 4.49 3.28 11.31
C ASP A 41 4.03 2.94 12.75
N ASP A 42 4.67 3.51 13.79
CA ASP A 42 4.39 3.16 15.19
C ASP A 42 3.25 3.98 15.85
N PHE A 43 2.58 4.90 15.14
CA PHE A 43 1.50 5.74 15.70
C PHE A 43 0.13 5.58 15.03
N TYR A 44 0.03 4.73 14.01
CA TYR A 44 -1.24 4.39 13.37
C TYR A 44 -1.45 2.88 13.46
N ASP A 45 -1.49 2.36 14.69
CA ASP A 45 -2.28 1.17 14.94
C ASP A 45 -3.69 1.44 14.39
N VAL A 46 -4.24 0.46 13.67
CA VAL A 46 -5.58 0.50 13.08
C VAL A 46 -6.59 0.80 14.18
N VAL A 47 -6.85 2.07 14.45
CA VAL A 47 -7.97 2.48 15.29
C VAL A 47 -9.18 2.33 14.38
N ALA A 48 -9.91 1.23 14.57
CA ALA A 48 -11.27 1.14 14.08
C ALA A 48 -11.99 2.40 14.58
N THR A 49 -12.36 3.28 13.65
CA THR A 49 -13.25 4.39 13.97
C THR A 49 -14.59 3.78 14.33
N ASP A 50 -14.82 3.59 15.63
CA ASP A 50 -16.15 3.41 16.18
C ASP A 50 -16.94 4.68 15.87
N ILE A 51 -17.86 4.58 14.92
CA ILE A 51 -18.89 5.59 14.70
C ILE A 51 -19.93 5.44 15.82
N ILE A 52 -20.16 6.56 16.51
CA ILE A 52 -21.27 6.96 17.39
C ILE A 52 -22.39 5.90 17.55
N PRO A 53 -22.72 5.45 18.78
CA PRO A 53 -23.81 4.51 18.99
C PRO A 53 -25.16 5.20 18.77
N GLY A 54 -25.87 4.82 17.72
CA GLY A 54 -27.28 5.16 17.54
C GLY A 54 -27.66 5.51 16.12
N SER A 55 -27.82 4.49 15.25
CA SER A 55 -28.76 4.44 14.12
C SER A 55 -28.47 3.20 13.27
N GLU A 56 -28.66 2.00 13.81
CA GLU A 56 -28.83 0.82 12.97
C GLU A 56 -30.22 0.88 12.34
N CYS A 57 -30.33 1.63 11.25
CA CYS A 57 -31.40 1.38 10.28
C CYS A 57 -30.87 0.29 9.35
N GLU A 58 -31.15 -0.98 9.70
CA GLU A 58 -31.01 -2.10 8.78
C GLU A 58 -31.99 -1.92 7.62
N THR A 59 -31.62 -1.12 6.63
CA THR A 59 -32.22 -1.22 5.30
C THR A 59 -31.63 -2.46 4.62
N PRO A 60 -32.44 -3.36 4.03
CA PRO A 60 -31.94 -4.53 3.33
C PRO A 60 -31.30 -4.07 2.01
N SER A 61 -30.03 -3.64 2.03
CA SER A 61 -29.32 -3.30 0.80
C SER A 61 -28.92 -4.60 0.13
N SER A 62 -29.38 -4.83 -1.10
CA SER A 62 -29.00 -5.95 -1.96
C SER A 62 -27.54 -5.91 -2.44
N VAL A 63 -26.66 -5.19 -1.73
CA VAL A 63 -25.25 -5.01 -2.06
C VAL A 63 -24.50 -6.27 -1.63
N LYS A 64 -24.05 -7.06 -2.60
CA LYS A 64 -23.21 -8.23 -2.36
C LYS A 64 -21.89 -7.80 -1.73
N ARG A 65 -21.38 -8.62 -0.81
CA ARG A 65 -20.04 -8.41 -0.25
C ARG A 65 -18.96 -8.61 -1.32
N SER A 66 -17.84 -7.90 -1.20
CA SER A 66 -16.70 -7.98 -2.11
C SER A 66 -16.29 -9.42 -2.43
N GLU A 67 -16.27 -10.31 -1.44
CA GLU A 67 -15.87 -11.72 -1.61
C GLU A 67 -16.86 -12.50 -2.49
N GLU A 68 -18.16 -12.20 -2.39
CA GLU A 68 -19.19 -12.84 -3.20
C GLU A 68 -19.07 -12.40 -4.67
N VAL A 69 -18.91 -11.09 -4.89
CA VAL A 69 -18.67 -10.51 -6.22
C VAL A 69 -17.45 -11.16 -6.88
N LEU A 70 -16.33 -11.25 -6.15
CA LEU A 70 -15.09 -11.82 -6.66
C LEU A 70 -15.22 -13.32 -6.96
N ARG A 71 -15.90 -14.09 -6.10
CA ARG A 71 -16.16 -15.52 -6.34
C ARG A 71 -17.01 -15.75 -7.58
N LEU A 72 -18.05 -14.94 -7.79
CA LEU A 72 -18.89 -15.01 -8.99
C LEU A 72 -18.08 -14.72 -10.26
N ARG A 73 -17.18 -13.72 -10.22
CA ARG A 73 -16.28 -13.41 -11.35
C ARG A 73 -15.35 -14.58 -11.67
N LEU A 74 -14.72 -15.17 -10.65
CA LEU A 74 -13.85 -16.35 -10.82
C LEU A 74 -14.62 -17.53 -11.42
N GLN A 75 -15.83 -17.82 -10.91
CA GLN A 75 -16.67 -18.92 -11.42
C GLN A 75 -17.18 -18.69 -12.84
N SER A 76 -17.38 -17.43 -13.21
CA SER A 76 -17.86 -17.04 -14.55
C SER A 76 -16.73 -16.89 -15.57
N GLY A 77 -15.48 -17.14 -15.19
CA GLY A 77 -14.32 -16.97 -16.07
C GLY A 77 -14.01 -15.50 -16.41
N LEU A 78 -14.53 -14.53 -15.65
CA LEU A 78 -14.24 -13.10 -15.77
C LEU A 78 -12.88 -12.80 -15.12
N ILE A 79 -11.84 -13.46 -15.63
CA ILE A 79 -10.46 -13.38 -15.15
C ILE A 79 -9.63 -12.69 -16.22
N CYS A 80 -8.92 -11.63 -15.86
CA CYS A 80 -8.14 -10.85 -16.82
C CYS A 80 -6.66 -11.23 -16.79
N ARG A 81 -6.36 -12.53 -16.66
CA ARG A 81 -5.00 -13.08 -16.57
C ARG A 81 -4.77 -14.11 -17.66
N GLN A 82 -3.57 -14.09 -18.26
CA GLN A 82 -3.13 -15.15 -19.17
C GLN A 82 -2.76 -16.44 -18.42
N HIS A 83 -2.25 -16.30 -17.19
CA HIS A 83 -1.81 -17.40 -16.35
C HIS A 83 -2.52 -17.33 -14.99
N GLU A 84 -3.15 -18.43 -14.60
CA GLU A 84 -3.77 -18.58 -13.29
C GLU A 84 -2.74 -18.49 -12.17
N VAL A 85 -3.19 -18.04 -11.01
CA VAL A 85 -2.37 -18.04 -9.79
C VAL A 85 -2.22 -19.48 -9.31
N LYS A 86 -0.98 -19.93 -9.09
CA LYS A 86 -0.70 -21.27 -8.56
C LYS A 86 -1.28 -21.41 -7.15
N GLU A 87 -2.01 -22.49 -6.89
CA GLU A 87 -2.49 -22.83 -5.55
C GLU A 87 -1.74 -24.03 -5.01
N THR A 88 -1.13 -23.87 -3.84
CA THR A 88 -0.37 -24.93 -3.18
C THR A 88 -0.96 -25.21 -1.79
N ASN A 89 -1.44 -26.43 -1.61
CA ASN A 89 -2.13 -26.88 -0.40
C ASN A 89 -1.23 -27.66 0.57
N ARG A 90 0.07 -27.77 0.27
CA ARG A 90 1.06 -28.47 1.09
C ARG A 90 2.30 -27.61 1.26
N LEU A 91 2.61 -27.28 2.51
CA LEU A 91 3.79 -26.50 2.87
C LEU A 91 4.92 -27.43 3.31
N VAL A 92 6.05 -27.36 2.61
CA VAL A 92 7.29 -28.02 2.99
C VAL A 92 8.29 -26.96 3.45
N ARG A 93 8.72 -27.06 4.71
CA ARG A 93 9.80 -26.24 5.26
C ARG A 93 11.06 -27.08 5.35
N SER A 94 12.16 -26.55 4.83
CA SER A 94 13.46 -27.22 4.82
C SER A 94 14.59 -26.20 4.91
N GLU A 95 15.83 -26.66 4.86
CA GLU A 95 17.02 -25.83 4.69
C GLU A 95 17.76 -26.30 3.44
N ASP A 96 18.39 -25.37 2.71
CA ASP A 96 19.28 -25.70 1.60
C ASP A 96 20.65 -26.19 2.11
N GLU A 97 21.55 -26.54 1.19
CA GLU A 97 22.91 -27.00 1.50
C GLU A 97 23.74 -25.97 2.28
N ASN A 98 23.35 -24.69 2.21
CA ASN A 98 24.01 -23.58 2.89
C ASN A 98 23.34 -23.22 4.23
N GLY A 99 22.31 -23.97 4.67
CA GLY A 99 21.54 -23.70 5.88
C GLY A 99 20.51 -22.56 5.73
N ASN A 100 20.22 -22.10 4.51
CA ASN A 100 19.19 -21.09 4.27
C ASN A 100 17.80 -21.73 4.35
N LYS A 101 16.91 -21.08 5.10
CA LYS A 101 15.52 -21.53 5.25
C LYS A 101 14.81 -21.53 3.90
N LYS A 102 14.13 -22.63 3.59
CA LYS A 102 13.39 -22.84 2.35
C LYS A 102 11.92 -23.12 2.65
N ILE A 103 11.02 -22.53 1.85
CA ILE A 103 9.60 -22.87 1.80
C ILE A 103 9.28 -23.38 0.40
N ASN A 104 8.86 -24.64 0.28
CA ASN A 104 8.72 -25.34 -1.01
C ASN A 104 9.97 -25.15 -1.89
N GLU A 105 9.87 -24.52 -3.06
CA GLU A 105 10.98 -24.20 -3.96
C GLU A 105 11.74 -22.89 -3.63
N TYR A 106 11.20 -22.07 -2.74
CA TYR A 106 11.66 -20.71 -2.47
C TYR A 106 12.70 -20.69 -1.34
N VAL A 107 13.92 -20.29 -1.67
CA VAL A 107 15.05 -20.13 -0.73
C VAL A 107 15.07 -18.72 -0.19
N ARG A 108 15.09 -18.56 1.14
CA ARG A 108 15.02 -17.26 1.80
C ARG A 108 16.29 -16.46 1.59
N VAL A 109 16.15 -15.22 1.15
CA VAL A 109 17.24 -14.25 1.03
C VAL A 109 17.26 -13.31 2.24
N CYS A 110 16.36 -12.33 2.30
CA CYS A 110 16.35 -11.33 3.38
C CYS A 110 14.94 -10.78 3.66
N LYS A 111 14.73 -10.19 4.84
CA LYS A 111 13.48 -9.46 5.14
C LYS A 111 13.53 -8.12 4.39
N ILE A 112 12.46 -7.80 3.67
CA ILE A 112 12.37 -6.56 2.88
C ILE A 112 11.32 -5.58 3.41
N GLY A 113 10.36 -6.04 4.20
CA GLY A 113 9.36 -5.15 4.81
C GLY A 113 8.43 -5.83 5.80
N ALA A 114 7.42 -5.08 6.20
CA ALA A 114 6.22 -5.55 6.88
C ALA A 114 5.03 -4.90 6.18
N GLY A 115 3.97 -5.67 5.95
CA GLY A 115 2.67 -5.15 5.54
C GLY A 115 1.71 -5.18 6.71
N SER A 116 0.45 -4.77 6.46
CA SER A 116 -0.61 -4.58 7.48
C SER A 116 -0.77 -5.74 8.47
N TYR A 117 -0.57 -6.98 8.01
CA TYR A 117 -0.87 -8.19 8.77
C TYR A 117 0.29 -9.20 8.84
N GLY A 118 1.46 -8.86 8.28
CA GLY A 118 2.51 -9.86 8.09
C GLY A 118 3.83 -9.29 7.64
N LYS A 119 4.86 -10.14 7.61
CA LYS A 119 6.19 -9.75 7.13
C LYS A 119 6.33 -10.04 5.64
N VAL A 120 7.07 -9.17 4.95
CA VAL A 120 7.43 -9.38 3.54
C VAL A 120 8.92 -9.72 3.47
N VAL A 121 9.23 -10.82 2.81
CA VAL A 121 10.58 -11.39 2.76
C VAL A 121 10.90 -11.72 1.30
N LEU A 122 12.11 -11.40 0.87
CA LEU A 122 12.64 -11.76 -0.44
C LEU A 122 13.07 -13.23 -0.44
N TYR A 123 12.65 -13.94 -1.46
CA TYR A 123 13.03 -15.31 -1.73
C TYR A 123 13.50 -15.45 -3.18
N GLU A 124 14.44 -16.35 -3.41
CA GLU A 124 14.84 -16.80 -4.75
C GLU A 124 14.25 -18.19 -4.99
N SER A 125 13.62 -18.39 -6.14
CA SER A 125 13.09 -19.69 -6.53
C SER A 125 14.20 -20.57 -7.10
N SER A 126 14.35 -21.77 -6.52
CA SER A 126 15.32 -22.77 -7.01
C SER A 126 14.94 -23.41 -8.35
N LEU A 127 13.76 -23.12 -8.92
CA LEU A 127 13.31 -23.67 -10.21
C LEU A 127 13.67 -22.79 -11.40
N ASP A 128 13.52 -21.47 -11.25
CA ASP A 128 13.70 -20.49 -12.32
C ASP A 128 14.76 -19.42 -12.02
N GLY A 129 15.36 -19.45 -10.82
CA GLY A 129 16.35 -18.47 -10.38
C GLY A 129 15.80 -17.05 -10.20
N LYS A 130 14.48 -16.87 -10.20
CA LYS A 130 13.86 -15.55 -10.06
C LYS A 130 13.60 -15.18 -8.61
N ASN A 131 13.63 -13.87 -8.36
CA ASN A 131 13.29 -13.28 -7.08
C ASN A 131 11.78 -13.07 -6.94
N TYR A 132 11.27 -13.34 -5.73
CA TYR A 132 9.87 -13.21 -5.37
C TYR A 132 9.73 -12.53 -4.00
N ALA A 133 8.72 -11.68 -3.86
CA ALA A 133 8.34 -11.10 -2.57
C ALA A 133 7.27 -11.97 -1.93
N ILE A 134 7.57 -12.57 -0.77
CA ILE A 134 6.63 -13.46 -0.09
C ILE A 134 6.11 -12.78 1.17
N LYS A 135 4.80 -12.52 1.20
CA LYS A 135 4.06 -12.03 2.37
C LYS A 135 3.64 -13.24 3.20
N ALA A 136 4.10 -13.29 4.45
CA ALA A 136 3.91 -14.41 5.35
C ALA A 136 3.01 -14.03 6.53
N PHE A 137 2.00 -14.86 6.80
CA PHE A 137 0.95 -14.62 7.78
C PHE A 137 0.75 -15.80 8.73
N HIS A 138 0.14 -15.52 9.88
CA HIS A 138 -0.26 -16.50 10.91
C HIS A 138 -1.77 -16.56 11.02
N LYS A 139 -2.41 -17.63 10.50
CA LYS A 139 -3.86 -17.78 10.40
C LYS A 139 -4.55 -17.63 11.76
N SER A 140 -4.03 -18.29 12.79
CA SER A 140 -4.59 -18.24 14.14
C SER A 140 -4.56 -16.84 14.77
N HIS A 141 -3.59 -16.00 14.40
CA HIS A 141 -3.55 -14.60 14.82
C HIS A 141 -4.63 -13.82 14.07
N LEU A 142 -4.64 -13.91 12.74
CA LEU A 142 -5.53 -13.13 11.90
C LEU A 142 -7.01 -13.44 12.10
N LEU A 143 -7.34 -14.69 12.46
CA LEU A 143 -8.71 -15.10 12.82
C LEU A 143 -9.19 -14.49 14.14
N LYS A 144 -8.27 -14.09 15.03
CA LYS A 144 -8.59 -13.47 16.33
C LYS A 144 -8.61 -11.94 16.25
N GLN A 145 -7.83 -11.36 15.34
CA GLN A 145 -7.78 -9.92 15.13
C GLN A 145 -9.03 -9.45 14.38
N ARG A 146 -9.88 -8.68 15.06
CA ARG A 146 -11.08 -8.07 14.48
C ARG A 146 -10.74 -6.75 13.81
N VAL A 147 -11.29 -6.53 12.62
CA VAL A 147 -11.22 -5.26 11.87
C VAL A 147 -12.57 -4.54 11.83
N SER A 148 -13.64 -5.26 12.19
CA SER A 148 -14.96 -4.73 12.52
C SER A 148 -15.68 -5.70 13.46
N SER A 149 -16.89 -5.35 13.87
CA SER A 149 -17.76 -6.24 14.67
C SER A 149 -17.97 -7.61 14.01
N SER A 150 -17.97 -7.67 12.67
CA SER A 150 -18.27 -8.89 11.91
C SER A 150 -17.11 -9.45 11.10
N GLU A 151 -16.00 -8.73 10.98
CA GLU A 151 -14.88 -9.12 10.10
C GLU A 151 -13.55 -9.30 10.85
N THR A 152 -12.71 -10.18 10.31
CA THR A 152 -11.38 -10.48 10.85
C THR A 152 -10.30 -10.06 9.85
N ALA A 153 -9.08 -9.84 10.31
CA ALA A 153 -7.94 -9.56 9.45
C ALA A 153 -7.69 -10.69 8.42
N MET A 154 -8.07 -11.93 8.75
CA MET A 154 -8.00 -13.06 7.80
C MET A 154 -8.94 -12.86 6.61
N MET A 155 -10.11 -12.25 6.81
CA MET A 155 -11.04 -11.95 5.72
C MET A 155 -10.46 -10.92 4.76
N ASP A 156 -9.76 -9.90 5.27
CA ASP A 156 -9.05 -8.93 4.42
C ASP A 156 -7.96 -9.60 3.58
N VAL A 157 -7.15 -10.49 4.18
CA VAL A 157 -6.12 -11.24 3.43
C VAL A 157 -6.73 -12.12 2.35
N LEU A 158 -7.84 -12.80 2.63
CA LEU A 158 -8.53 -13.62 1.64
C LEU A 158 -9.15 -12.77 0.52
N ARG A 159 -9.68 -11.58 0.85
CA ARG A 159 -10.17 -10.61 -0.14
C ARG A 159 -9.02 -10.11 -1.02
N GLU A 160 -7.88 -9.75 -0.45
CA GLU A 160 -6.66 -9.36 -1.16
C GLU A 160 -6.28 -10.43 -2.19
N VAL A 161 -6.25 -11.70 -1.77
CA VAL A 161 -5.99 -12.84 -2.67
C VAL A 161 -7.02 -12.95 -3.80
N LEU A 162 -8.31 -12.85 -3.48
CA LEU A 162 -9.38 -12.94 -4.48
C LEU A 162 -9.29 -11.80 -5.50
N ILE A 163 -9.03 -10.57 -5.06
CA ILE A 163 -8.80 -9.41 -5.93
C ILE A 163 -7.63 -9.71 -6.86
N MET A 164 -6.45 -10.05 -6.32
CA MET A 164 -5.25 -10.24 -7.12
C MET A 164 -5.34 -11.43 -8.09
N LYS A 165 -6.14 -12.45 -7.78
CA LYS A 165 -6.45 -13.55 -8.71
C LYS A 165 -7.20 -13.10 -9.97
N THR A 166 -7.90 -11.97 -9.94
CA THR A 166 -8.63 -11.45 -11.10
C THR A 166 -7.83 -10.48 -11.96
N LEU A 167 -6.71 -9.94 -11.45
CA LEU A 167 -5.97 -8.83 -12.06
C LEU A 167 -4.75 -9.30 -12.86
N SER A 168 -4.52 -8.68 -14.03
CA SER A 168 -3.25 -8.68 -14.76
C SER A 168 -3.07 -7.38 -15.51
N HIS A 169 -2.07 -6.59 -15.11
CA HIS A 169 -1.76 -5.32 -15.75
C HIS A 169 -0.27 -4.99 -15.56
N PRO A 170 0.42 -4.38 -16.54
CA PRO A 170 1.84 -4.01 -16.41
C PRO A 170 2.14 -3.11 -15.20
N ASN A 171 1.19 -2.26 -14.80
CA ASN A 171 1.32 -1.35 -13.66
C ASN A 171 0.63 -1.85 -12.37
N ILE A 172 0.42 -3.16 -12.23
CA ILE A 172 -0.07 -3.80 -11.00
C ILE A 172 0.88 -4.93 -10.63
N VAL A 173 1.17 -5.09 -9.34
CA VAL A 173 1.96 -6.21 -8.82
C VAL A 173 1.18 -7.51 -8.96
N ASN A 174 1.84 -8.50 -9.54
CA ASN A 174 1.27 -9.79 -9.85
C ASN A 174 1.34 -10.78 -8.67
N LEU A 175 0.21 -11.39 -8.32
CA LEU A 175 0.18 -12.58 -7.48
C LEU A 175 0.58 -13.80 -8.30
N ILE A 176 1.55 -14.57 -7.83
CA ILE A 176 2.14 -15.72 -8.52
C ILE A 176 1.61 -17.02 -7.94
N GLU A 177 1.64 -17.14 -6.61
CA GLU A 177 1.23 -18.34 -5.90
C GLU A 177 0.60 -18.01 -4.55
N VAL A 178 -0.38 -18.82 -4.15
CA VAL A 178 -0.93 -18.85 -2.79
C VAL A 178 -0.60 -20.20 -2.17
N ILE A 179 0.12 -20.18 -1.05
CA ILE A 179 0.47 -21.38 -0.29
C ILE A 179 -0.39 -21.38 0.99
N ASP A 180 -1.39 -22.25 1.02
CA ASP A 180 -2.30 -22.42 2.15
C ASP A 180 -2.44 -23.92 2.49
N ASP A 181 -1.59 -24.38 3.40
CA ASP A 181 -1.69 -25.72 3.93
C ASP A 181 -2.67 -25.74 5.12
N PRO A 182 -3.80 -26.48 5.04
CA PRO A 182 -4.80 -26.53 6.11
C PRO A 182 -4.25 -27.12 7.41
N ASN A 183 -3.15 -27.88 7.35
CA ASN A 183 -2.53 -28.50 8.52
C ASN A 183 -1.51 -27.61 9.23
N THR A 184 -1.29 -26.39 8.73
CA THR A 184 -0.32 -25.46 9.32
C THR A 184 -0.96 -24.12 9.63
N ASP A 185 -0.39 -23.39 10.59
CA ASP A 185 -0.81 -22.03 10.92
C ASP A 185 -0.36 -20.97 9.89
N ASN A 186 0.50 -21.35 8.94
CA ASN A 186 1.14 -20.37 8.06
C ASN A 186 0.39 -20.25 6.74
N PHE A 187 0.27 -19.02 6.27
CA PHE A 187 -0.31 -18.68 4.98
C PHE A 187 0.69 -17.78 4.24
N TYR A 188 0.86 -18.00 2.94
CA TYR A 188 1.79 -17.23 2.13
C TYR A 188 1.18 -16.76 0.83
N MET A 189 1.49 -15.52 0.47
CA MET A 189 1.28 -14.96 -0.86
C MET A 189 2.64 -14.74 -1.50
N VAL A 190 2.90 -15.40 -2.63
CA VAL A 190 4.10 -15.21 -3.44
C VAL A 190 3.77 -14.19 -4.53
N LEU A 191 4.43 -13.04 -4.47
CA LEU A 191 4.25 -11.91 -5.37
C LEU A 191 5.47 -11.77 -6.26
N GLU A 192 5.30 -11.21 -7.47
CA GLU A 192 6.45 -10.77 -8.25
C GLU A 192 7.29 -9.77 -7.45
N TYR A 193 8.61 -9.90 -7.50
CA TYR A 193 9.49 -8.96 -6.86
C TYR A 193 9.81 -7.81 -7.82
N ILE A 194 9.51 -6.58 -7.39
CA ILE A 194 9.86 -5.37 -8.14
C ILE A 194 11.17 -4.82 -7.60
N GLU A 195 12.21 -4.97 -8.41
CA GLU A 195 13.53 -4.48 -8.07
C GLU A 195 13.66 -3.01 -8.49
N GLY A 196 13.79 -2.11 -7.51
CA GLY A 196 14.03 -0.70 -7.73
C GLY A 196 13.61 0.15 -6.53
N LYS A 197 13.86 1.45 -6.61
CA LYS A 197 13.52 2.44 -5.59
C LYS A 197 13.00 3.70 -6.26
N TRP A 198 12.30 4.52 -5.50
CA TRP A 198 12.00 5.88 -5.91
C TRP A 198 13.32 6.60 -6.21
N ASP A 199 13.44 7.10 -7.43
CA ASP A 199 14.56 7.94 -7.82
C ASP A 199 14.35 9.36 -7.25
N CYS A 200 14.76 9.54 -5.99
CA CYS A 200 14.79 10.84 -5.34
C CYS A 200 16.10 11.60 -5.61
N GLU A 201 16.99 11.08 -6.46
CA GLU A 201 18.30 11.69 -6.71
C GLU A 201 18.18 12.77 -7.81
N GLY A 202 18.11 14.03 -7.39
CA GLY A 202 18.73 15.14 -8.15
C GLY A 202 17.86 16.09 -8.95
N SER A 203 16.53 16.12 -8.78
CA SER A 203 15.67 17.05 -9.57
C SER A 203 14.55 17.78 -8.82
N GLY A 204 14.35 17.52 -7.53
CA GLY A 204 13.25 18.08 -6.75
C GLY A 204 13.68 18.60 -5.37
N PRO A 205 12.74 19.18 -4.60
CA PRO A 205 12.95 19.46 -3.19
C PRO A 205 13.30 18.17 -2.42
N SER A 206 13.95 18.30 -1.26
CA SER A 206 14.31 17.16 -0.43
C SER A 206 13.09 16.27 -0.15
N GLY A 207 13.15 15.01 -0.59
CA GLY A 207 12.05 14.04 -0.46
C GLY A 207 11.18 13.86 -1.71
N GLY A 208 11.19 14.81 -2.64
CA GLY A 208 10.49 14.72 -3.93
C GLY A 208 11.34 14.08 -5.04
N VAL A 209 10.68 13.61 -6.10
CA VAL A 209 11.31 13.02 -7.30
C VAL A 209 11.42 14.01 -8.47
N GLY A 210 10.79 15.19 -8.33
CA GLY A 210 10.76 16.24 -9.36
C GLY A 210 9.71 16.01 -10.45
N GLU A 211 9.30 17.09 -11.13
CA GLU A 211 8.16 17.08 -12.06
C GLU A 211 8.31 16.08 -13.22
N ALA A 212 9.51 16.00 -13.82
CA ALA A 212 9.73 15.14 -14.99
C ALA A 212 9.56 13.66 -14.66
N THR A 213 10.07 13.22 -13.51
CA THR A 213 9.94 11.85 -13.01
C THR A 213 8.51 11.60 -12.51
N ALA A 214 7.95 12.54 -11.74
CA ALA A 214 6.57 12.48 -11.26
C ALA A 214 5.57 12.31 -12.41
N ARG A 215 5.77 13.00 -13.53
CA ARG A 215 4.93 12.84 -14.74
C ARG A 215 4.97 11.41 -15.30
N LYS A 216 6.16 10.78 -15.36
CA LYS A 216 6.30 9.40 -15.85
C LYS A 216 5.60 8.43 -14.90
N TYR A 217 5.84 8.57 -13.61
CA TYR A 217 5.21 7.73 -12.59
C TYR A 217 3.69 7.90 -12.56
N LEU A 218 3.20 9.14 -12.64
CA LEU A 218 1.77 9.43 -12.66
C LEU A 218 1.05 8.72 -13.81
N ARG A 219 1.65 8.68 -15.00
CA ARG A 219 1.05 7.98 -16.15
C ARG A 219 0.84 6.49 -15.85
N ASP A 220 1.84 5.85 -15.24
CA ASP A 220 1.79 4.43 -14.89
C ASP A 220 0.79 4.16 -13.75
N ILE A 221 0.76 5.03 -12.74
CA ILE A 221 -0.21 4.98 -11.63
C ILE A 221 -1.64 5.10 -12.18
N VAL A 222 -1.90 6.12 -13.01
CA VAL A 222 -3.22 6.34 -13.62
C VAL A 222 -3.61 5.18 -14.53
N SER A 223 -2.66 4.62 -15.30
CA SER A 223 -2.94 3.44 -16.14
C SER A 223 -3.38 2.24 -15.29
N GLY A 224 -2.68 1.96 -14.18
CA GLY A 224 -3.06 0.89 -13.25
C GLY A 224 -4.41 1.16 -12.58
N LEU A 225 -4.67 2.41 -12.18
CA LEU A 225 -5.91 2.78 -11.50
C LEU A 225 -7.13 2.73 -12.43
N ILE A 226 -7.02 3.20 -13.67
CA ILE A 226 -8.07 3.06 -14.70
C ILE A 226 -8.42 1.58 -14.88
N TYR A 227 -7.41 0.72 -14.94
CA TYR A 227 -7.63 -0.73 -15.02
C TYR A 227 -8.41 -1.23 -13.79
N LEU A 228 -8.01 -0.88 -12.56
CA LEU A 228 -8.74 -1.29 -11.35
C LEU A 228 -10.20 -0.83 -11.36
N HIS A 229 -10.42 0.45 -11.67
CA HIS A 229 -11.76 1.06 -11.68
C HIS A 229 -12.66 0.45 -12.76
N ALA A 230 -12.11 0.10 -13.93
CA ALA A 230 -12.84 -0.62 -14.99
C ALA A 230 -13.26 -2.03 -14.56
N HIS A 231 -12.56 -2.63 -13.59
CA HIS A 231 -12.94 -3.90 -12.96
C HIS A 231 -13.77 -3.68 -11.69
N ASN A 232 -14.30 -2.48 -11.44
CA ASN A 232 -15.04 -2.13 -10.23
C ASN A 232 -14.29 -2.55 -8.96
N ILE A 233 -12.98 -2.31 -8.94
CA ILE A 233 -12.11 -2.46 -7.78
C ILE A 233 -11.56 -1.09 -7.43
N VAL A 234 -11.65 -0.71 -6.16
CA VAL A 234 -11.07 0.52 -5.61
C VAL A 234 -9.92 0.13 -4.69
N HIS A 235 -8.83 0.90 -4.74
CA HIS A 235 -7.61 0.56 -4.03
C HIS A 235 -7.63 1.02 -2.57
N LEU A 236 -8.02 2.28 -2.34
CA LEU A 236 -8.15 2.97 -1.04
C LEU A 236 -6.84 3.21 -0.27
N ASP A 237 -5.68 2.96 -0.89
CA ASP A 237 -4.37 3.20 -0.25
C ASP A 237 -3.28 3.53 -1.28
N ILE A 238 -3.62 4.38 -2.25
CA ILE A 238 -2.65 4.90 -3.23
C ILE A 238 -1.74 5.91 -2.53
N LYS A 239 -0.48 5.51 -2.30
CA LYS A 239 0.56 6.31 -1.65
C LYS A 239 1.95 5.86 -2.10
N PRO A 240 3.00 6.69 -1.92
CA PRO A 240 4.36 6.35 -2.34
C PRO A 240 4.86 4.96 -1.89
N GLN A 241 4.51 4.52 -0.69
CA GLN A 241 4.93 3.23 -0.12
C GLN A 241 4.35 2.02 -0.87
N ASN A 242 3.18 2.18 -1.50
CA ASN A 242 2.48 1.13 -2.24
C ASN A 242 2.74 1.20 -3.75
N LEU A 243 3.66 2.08 -4.18
CA LEU A 243 4.03 2.29 -5.57
C LEU A 243 5.47 1.85 -5.78
N LEU A 244 5.64 0.65 -6.32
CA LEU A 244 6.94 0.05 -6.54
C LEU A 244 7.47 0.47 -7.92
N VAL A 245 8.70 0.96 -7.96
CA VAL A 245 9.37 1.39 -9.19
C VAL A 245 10.33 0.29 -9.62
N SER A 246 10.20 -0.19 -10.86
CA SER A 246 11.15 -1.15 -11.44
C SER A 246 12.46 -0.48 -11.87
N ARG A 247 13.51 -1.26 -12.11
CA ARG A 247 14.78 -0.77 -12.68
C ARG A 247 14.62 -0.01 -14.00
N ASP A 248 13.59 -0.35 -14.77
CA ASP A 248 13.27 0.31 -16.05
C ASP A 248 12.51 1.64 -15.85
N GLY A 249 12.20 2.01 -14.61
CA GLY A 249 11.47 3.24 -14.28
C GLY A 249 9.95 3.14 -14.44
N ASN A 250 9.40 1.92 -14.49
CA ASN A 250 7.95 1.70 -14.55
C ASN A 250 7.37 1.53 -13.14
N VAL A 251 6.18 2.08 -12.90
CA VAL A 251 5.49 1.97 -11.60
C VAL A 251 4.50 0.82 -11.62
N LYS A 252 4.47 0.05 -10.52
CA LYS A 252 3.47 -0.97 -10.22
C LYS A 252 2.79 -0.70 -8.88
N ILE A 253 1.46 -0.71 -8.90
CA ILE A 253 0.61 -0.59 -7.72
C ILE A 253 0.64 -1.91 -6.94
N ALA A 254 0.88 -1.83 -5.63
CA ALA A 254 1.01 -2.95 -4.71
C ALA A 254 0.09 -2.76 -3.48
N ASP A 255 -0.03 -3.81 -2.67
CA ASP A 255 -0.78 -3.86 -1.41
C ASP A 255 -2.29 -3.57 -1.54
N PHE A 256 -3.05 -4.64 -1.77
CA PHE A 256 -4.50 -4.58 -1.92
C PHE A 256 -5.23 -4.91 -0.60
N SER A 257 -4.56 -4.78 0.56
CA SER A 257 -5.08 -5.26 1.85
C SER A 257 -6.36 -4.58 2.32
N VAL A 258 -6.60 -3.33 1.89
CA VAL A 258 -7.83 -2.57 2.20
C VAL A 258 -8.78 -2.42 1.01
N SER A 259 -8.38 -2.91 -0.16
CA SER A 259 -9.13 -2.75 -1.41
C SER A 259 -10.49 -3.44 -1.37
N GLN A 260 -11.44 -2.91 -2.14
CA GLN A 260 -12.81 -3.41 -2.21
C GLN A 260 -13.23 -3.65 -3.66
N ALA A 261 -14.17 -4.58 -3.85
CA ALA A 261 -14.70 -4.94 -5.17
C ALA A 261 -16.22 -4.84 -5.17
N PHE A 262 -16.79 -4.29 -6.23
CA PHE A 262 -18.22 -3.99 -6.31
C PHE A 262 -18.90 -4.69 -7.50
N GLU A 263 -20.21 -4.86 -7.35
CA GLU A 263 -21.09 -5.29 -8.44
C GLU A 263 -21.71 -4.05 -9.09
N GLY A 264 -21.58 -3.93 -10.41
CA GLY A 264 -22.04 -2.74 -11.15
C GLY A 264 -21.21 -1.49 -10.83
N ASP A 265 -21.79 -0.33 -11.12
CA ASP A 265 -21.10 0.98 -11.05
C ASP A 265 -21.25 1.69 -9.70
N ASN A 266 -21.92 1.07 -8.71
CA ASN A 266 -22.08 1.66 -7.37
C ASN A 266 -20.92 1.23 -6.45
N ASP A 267 -19.96 2.13 -6.27
CA ASP A 267 -18.78 1.95 -5.41
C ASP A 267 -18.89 2.72 -4.08
N GLU A 268 -20.12 2.87 -3.57
CA GLU A 268 -20.37 3.51 -2.28
C GLU A 268 -19.81 2.71 -1.09
N LEU A 269 -19.03 3.39 -0.25
CA LEU A 269 -18.39 2.87 0.96
C LEU A 269 -18.79 3.66 2.19
N ARG A 270 -18.89 2.99 3.34
CA ARG A 270 -19.18 3.63 4.64
C ARG A 270 -17.96 3.77 5.55
N ARG A 271 -16.98 2.90 5.38
CA ARG A 271 -15.73 2.94 6.15
C ARG A 271 -14.63 3.45 5.26
N SER A 272 -13.71 4.22 5.84
CA SER A 272 -12.51 4.71 5.16
C SER A 272 -11.28 3.95 5.67
N PRO A 273 -11.08 2.68 5.24
CA PRO A 273 -9.83 1.99 5.55
C PRO A 273 -8.71 2.61 4.71
N GLY A 274 -7.56 2.92 5.30
CA GLY A 274 -6.44 3.50 4.58
C GLY A 274 -5.60 4.44 5.43
N THR A 275 -4.59 5.03 4.80
CA THR A 275 -3.67 5.94 5.50
C THR A 275 -4.30 7.33 5.65
N PRO A 276 -4.42 7.89 6.88
CA PRO A 276 -5.14 9.15 7.11
C PRO A 276 -4.70 10.34 6.24
N VAL A 277 -3.41 10.43 5.91
CA VAL A 277 -2.84 11.58 5.18
C VAL A 277 -3.27 11.67 3.71
N ILE A 278 -3.73 10.56 3.12
CA ILE A 278 -4.21 10.50 1.72
C ILE A 278 -5.75 10.46 1.64
N THR A 279 -6.44 10.50 2.78
CA THR A 279 -7.90 10.39 2.86
C THR A 279 -8.57 11.59 2.19
N ALA A 280 -9.64 11.35 1.44
CA ALA A 280 -10.45 12.36 0.78
C ALA A 280 -11.37 13.09 1.80
N PRO A 281 -11.70 14.37 1.59
CA PRO A 281 -12.49 15.15 2.55
C PRO A 281 -13.89 14.55 2.81
N GLU A 282 -14.54 13.99 1.79
CA GLU A 282 -15.82 13.31 1.92
C GLU A 282 -15.75 12.05 2.80
N CYS A 283 -14.60 11.39 2.88
CA CYS A 283 -14.38 10.26 3.78
C CYS A 283 -14.25 10.70 5.25
N CYS A 284 -13.88 11.96 5.51
CA CYS A 284 -13.78 12.54 6.84
C CYS A 284 -15.14 13.02 7.38
N LEU A 285 -16.04 13.45 6.48
CA LEU A 285 -17.31 14.10 6.82
C LEU A 285 -18.54 13.20 6.62
N GLY A 286 -18.49 12.31 5.64
CA GLY A 286 -19.63 11.57 5.13
C GLY A 286 -19.94 10.30 5.92
N LEU A 287 -21.22 9.92 5.93
CA LEU A 287 -21.63 8.56 6.30
C LEU A 287 -21.27 7.54 5.20
N THR A 288 -21.29 8.00 3.94
CA THR A 288 -20.91 7.24 2.75
C THR A 288 -20.07 8.11 1.81
N TYR A 289 -19.26 7.48 0.96
CA TYR A 289 -18.45 8.15 -0.08
C TYR A 289 -18.23 7.23 -1.29
N GLN A 290 -17.82 7.80 -2.43
CA GLN A 290 -17.50 7.04 -3.65
C GLN A 290 -16.02 6.64 -3.68
N GLY A 291 -15.74 5.33 -3.72
CA GLY A 291 -14.37 4.81 -3.62
C GLY A 291 -13.45 5.22 -4.78
N LYS A 292 -13.96 5.29 -6.01
CA LYS A 292 -13.21 5.72 -7.20
C LYS A 292 -12.82 7.20 -7.12
N ALA A 293 -13.68 8.03 -6.55
CA ALA A 293 -13.37 9.43 -6.28
C ALA A 293 -12.29 9.56 -5.19
N ALA A 294 -12.39 8.78 -4.11
CA ALA A 294 -11.39 8.74 -3.06
C ALA A 294 -10.00 8.30 -3.58
N ASP A 295 -9.92 7.30 -4.46
CA ASP A 295 -8.68 6.91 -5.13
C ASP A 295 -8.10 8.05 -5.99
N THR A 296 -8.96 8.82 -6.66
CA THR A 296 -8.56 9.96 -7.50
C THR A 296 -7.94 11.07 -6.64
N TRP A 297 -8.52 11.36 -5.48
CA TRP A 297 -7.95 12.27 -4.49
C TRP A 297 -6.58 11.76 -4.00
N ALA A 298 -6.47 10.48 -3.64
CA ALA A 298 -5.21 9.87 -3.19
C ALA A 298 -4.09 9.96 -4.25
N VAL A 299 -4.42 9.86 -5.54
CA VAL A 299 -3.49 10.15 -6.65
C VAL A 299 -3.03 11.61 -6.62
N GLY A 300 -3.93 12.57 -6.37
CA GLY A 300 -3.58 13.99 -6.19
C GLY A 300 -2.60 14.22 -5.04
N ILE A 301 -2.87 13.62 -3.87
CA ILE A 301 -1.99 13.71 -2.69
C ILE A 301 -0.62 13.10 -2.99
N THR A 302 -0.60 11.95 -3.66
CA THR A 302 0.64 11.27 -4.07
C THR A 302 1.44 12.09 -5.09
N LEU A 303 0.77 12.72 -6.06
CA LEU A 303 1.41 13.62 -7.02
C LEU A 303 1.99 14.85 -6.33
N TYR A 304 1.24 15.45 -5.40
CA TYR A 304 1.74 16.56 -4.59
C TYR A 304 3.02 16.14 -3.84
N TYR A 305 3.00 14.99 -3.17
CA TYR A 305 4.17 14.48 -2.45
C TYR A 305 5.37 14.24 -3.38
N MET A 306 5.15 13.62 -4.56
CA MET A 306 6.18 13.39 -5.57
C MET A 306 6.90 14.69 -5.99
N VAL A 307 6.16 15.79 -6.11
CA VAL A 307 6.71 17.07 -6.56
C VAL A 307 7.29 17.88 -5.41
N MET A 308 6.57 17.96 -4.28
CA MET A 308 6.86 18.88 -3.18
C MET A 308 7.75 18.26 -2.08
N GLY A 309 7.81 16.92 -2.01
CA GLY A 309 8.55 16.19 -0.97
C GLY A 309 7.86 16.18 0.41
N CYS A 310 6.64 16.72 0.51
CA CYS A 310 5.82 16.74 1.72
C CYS A 310 4.34 16.55 1.34
N PHE A 311 3.51 16.20 2.32
CA PHE A 311 2.06 16.13 2.14
C PHE A 311 1.42 17.52 2.27
N PRO A 312 0.31 17.81 1.55
CA PRO A 312 -0.33 19.12 1.57
C PRO A 312 -1.06 19.40 2.89
N PHE A 313 -1.57 18.37 3.55
CA PHE A 313 -2.31 18.46 4.82
C PHE A 313 -1.64 17.54 5.84
N MET A 314 -1.09 18.09 6.91
CA MET A 314 -0.40 17.32 7.97
C MET A 314 -0.92 17.74 9.34
N GLY A 315 -1.56 16.80 10.03
CA GLY A 315 -2.05 16.95 11.39
C GLY A 315 -1.11 16.34 12.43
N GLU A 316 -1.19 16.84 13.67
CA GLU A 316 -0.47 16.28 14.82
C GLU A 316 -1.24 15.10 15.45
N THR A 317 -2.55 15.05 15.24
CA THR A 317 -3.44 13.97 15.70
C THR A 317 -4.34 13.54 14.55
N LEU A 318 -5.02 12.39 14.68
CA LEU A 318 -5.97 11.95 13.66
C LEU A 318 -7.12 12.96 13.45
N GLN A 319 -7.62 13.55 14.54
CA GLN A 319 -8.66 14.58 14.48
C GLN A 319 -8.17 15.85 13.77
N ASP A 320 -6.96 16.32 14.11
CA ASP A 320 -6.33 17.48 13.45
C ASP A 320 -6.03 17.19 11.97
N GLN A 321 -5.62 15.96 11.64
CA GLN A 321 -5.38 15.53 10.27
C GLN A 321 -6.66 15.63 9.42
N TYR A 322 -7.79 15.14 9.94
CA TYR A 322 -9.07 15.24 9.24
C TYR A 322 -9.58 16.68 9.16
N ASP A 323 -9.43 17.46 10.24
CA ASP A 323 -9.79 18.88 10.24
C ASP A 323 -9.05 19.64 9.13
N LYS A 324 -7.73 19.44 9.01
CA LYS A 324 -6.91 20.06 7.95
C LYS A 324 -7.28 19.56 6.56
N ILE A 325 -7.49 18.25 6.38
CA ILE A 325 -7.93 17.69 5.09
C ILE A 325 -9.22 18.35 4.64
N VAL A 326 -10.16 18.64 5.55
CA VAL A 326 -11.43 19.28 5.22
C VAL A 326 -11.26 20.79 5.04
N ASN A 327 -10.62 21.47 5.98
CA ASN A 327 -10.73 22.93 6.11
C ASN A 327 -9.53 23.72 5.54
N ASP A 328 -8.33 23.16 5.49
CA ASP A 328 -7.15 23.93 5.06
C ASP A 328 -7.13 24.13 3.54
N PRO A 329 -6.79 25.33 3.03
CA PRO A 329 -6.66 25.55 1.60
C PRO A 329 -5.44 24.81 1.05
N LEU A 330 -5.54 24.31 -0.18
CA LEU A 330 -4.38 23.77 -0.91
C LEU A 330 -3.37 24.90 -1.17
N ARG A 331 -2.13 24.72 -0.72
CA ARG A 331 -1.04 25.67 -0.94
C ARG A 331 -0.13 25.19 -2.05
N LEU A 332 0.08 26.03 -3.07
CA LEU A 332 0.96 25.73 -4.22
C LEU A 332 1.93 26.89 -4.46
N PRO A 333 3.23 26.62 -4.72
CA PRO A 333 4.21 27.66 -5.05
C PRO A 333 3.81 28.51 -6.26
N ASP A 334 4.08 29.82 -6.22
CA ASP A 334 3.72 30.75 -7.29
C ASP A 334 4.42 30.44 -8.63
N ASP A 335 5.63 29.87 -8.56
CA ASP A 335 6.46 29.48 -9.70
C ASP A 335 6.18 28.06 -10.22
N LEU A 336 5.17 27.37 -9.68
CA LEU A 336 4.77 26.04 -10.12
C LEU A 336 4.29 26.06 -11.58
N ASN A 337 4.68 25.05 -12.35
CA ASN A 337 4.22 24.86 -13.73
C ASN A 337 2.68 25.00 -13.79
N PRO A 338 2.13 25.90 -14.64
CA PRO A 338 0.69 26.13 -14.72
C PRO A 338 -0.15 24.88 -15.04
N GLN A 339 0.39 23.95 -15.83
CA GLN A 339 -0.30 22.69 -16.15
C GLN A 339 -0.35 21.75 -14.94
N LEU A 340 0.75 21.68 -14.18
CA LEU A 340 0.79 20.89 -12.95
C LEU A 340 -0.10 21.48 -11.87
N ARG A 341 -0.11 22.81 -11.74
CA ARG A 341 -1.05 23.54 -10.87
C ARG A 341 -2.48 23.18 -11.19
N ASN A 342 -2.90 23.32 -12.45
CA ASN A 342 -4.25 23.01 -12.88
C ASN A 342 -4.63 21.55 -12.59
N LEU A 343 -3.70 20.61 -12.80
CA LEU A 343 -3.91 19.20 -12.49
C LEU A 343 -4.08 18.95 -10.98
N LEU A 344 -3.23 19.54 -10.14
CA LEU A 344 -3.32 19.40 -8.68
C LEU A 344 -4.60 20.03 -8.13
N GLU A 345 -4.97 21.22 -8.60
CA GLU A 345 -6.22 21.89 -8.22
C GLU A 345 -7.46 21.09 -8.65
N GLY A 346 -7.40 20.43 -9.81
CA GLY A 346 -8.48 19.53 -10.26
C GLY A 346 -8.58 18.23 -9.45
N LEU A 347 -7.45 17.58 -9.15
CA LEU A 347 -7.42 16.33 -8.38
C LEU A 347 -7.75 16.54 -6.89
N LEU A 348 -7.35 17.68 -6.33
CA LEU A 348 -7.53 18.02 -4.90
C LEU A 348 -8.65 19.05 -4.71
N CYS A 349 -9.64 19.02 -5.59
CA CYS A 349 -10.85 19.82 -5.45
C CYS A 349 -11.69 19.26 -4.29
N LYS A 350 -11.95 20.09 -3.29
CA LYS A 350 -12.90 19.80 -2.22
C LYS A 350 -14.27 20.22 -2.73
N GLY A 351 -15.18 19.29 -2.94
CA GLY A 351 -16.52 19.60 -3.47
C GLY A 351 -17.19 20.72 -2.65
N GLU A 352 -17.75 21.71 -3.34
CA GLU A 352 -18.63 22.73 -2.75
C GLU A 352 -20.04 22.20 -2.53
#